data_AF-A0A957AHQ8-F1
#
_entry.id   AF-A0A957AHQ8-F1
#
_cell.length_a   1.000
_cell.length_b   1.000
_cell.length_c   1.000
_cell.angle_alpha   90.00
_cell.angle_beta   90.00
_cell.angle_gamma   90.00
#
_symmetry.space_group_name_H-M   'P 1'
#
loop_
_entity.id
_entity.type
_entity.pdbx_description
1 polymer ?
#
loop_
_entity_poly.entity_id
_entity_poly.type
_entity_poly.pdbx_seq_one_letter_code
_entity_poly.pdbx_strand_id
1 'polypeptide(L)'
;MARAKTGSRQPTEAVLAATPRQHEVLRIIRDHQNITRAEIGALLQASASQVSRLTAPLIARRVVTVEHRLPHAEGRPTELLSLAGDTHYVVGIDVGGLAQEAVVTNLRGDVVGAAHRTGSPARSRSSIIDGLVDLVDRAIGKSEIPREQVLG
;
A
#
# COMPACT_ATOMS: atom_id res chain seq x y z
N MET A 1 -29.10 -23.78 5.05
CA MET A 1 -28.95 -22.42 5.61
C MET A 1 -27.82 -21.73 4.87
N ALA A 2 -28.02 -20.46 4.53
CA ALA A 2 -27.40 -19.81 3.38
C ALA A 2 -26.15 -18.98 3.73
N ARG A 3 -25.31 -18.82 2.70
CA ARG A 3 -24.32 -17.75 2.43
C ARG A 3 -23.00 -17.77 3.22
N ALA A 4 -21.96 -18.20 2.51
CA ALA A 4 -20.72 -17.42 2.42
C ALA A 4 -20.56 -17.03 0.95
N LYS A 5 -20.90 -15.78 0.61
CA LYS A 5 -20.54 -15.21 -0.68
C LYS A 5 -19.02 -15.04 -0.67
N THR A 6 -18.35 -15.76 -1.54
CA THR A 6 -17.02 -15.44 -2.10
C THR A 6 -17.05 -13.97 -2.57
N GLY A 7 -16.69 -13.05 -1.67
CA GLY A 7 -16.60 -11.63 -1.95
C GLY A 7 -15.28 -11.32 -2.63
N SER A 8 -15.36 -10.85 -3.88
CA SER A 8 -14.41 -9.94 -4.52
C SER A 8 -12.91 -10.25 -4.38
N ARG A 9 -12.42 -11.31 -5.03
CA ARG A 9 -10.98 -11.52 -5.25
C ARG A 9 -10.41 -10.66 -6.40
N GLN A 10 -11.26 -9.89 -7.09
CA GLN A 10 -10.92 -9.14 -8.31
C GLN A 10 -10.41 -7.67 -8.14
N PRO A 11 -10.67 -6.92 -7.05
CA PRO A 11 -10.16 -5.54 -6.94
C PRO A 11 -8.64 -5.49 -6.65
N THR A 12 -8.13 -6.37 -5.78
CA THR A 12 -6.73 -6.36 -5.34
C THR A 12 -5.73 -6.56 -6.48
N GLU A 13 -5.90 -7.60 -7.30
CA GLU A 13 -4.97 -7.90 -8.40
C GLU A 13 -4.94 -6.76 -9.41
N ALA A 14 -6.07 -6.15 -9.72
CA ALA A 14 -6.14 -5.01 -10.64
C ALA A 14 -5.39 -3.78 -10.10
N VAL A 15 -5.50 -3.50 -8.81
CA VAL A 15 -4.80 -2.38 -8.16
C VAL A 15 -3.28 -2.63 -8.11
N LEU A 16 -2.85 -3.83 -7.72
CA LEU A 16 -1.44 -4.17 -7.53
C LEU A 16 -0.71 -4.63 -8.80
N ALA A 17 -1.40 -4.87 -9.92
CA ALA A 17 -0.79 -5.36 -11.15
C ALA A 17 0.30 -4.42 -11.68
N ALA A 18 1.57 -4.76 -11.52
CA ALA A 18 2.66 -3.95 -12.06
C ALA A 18 3.62 -4.83 -12.85
N THR A 19 4.08 -4.30 -13.98
CA THR A 19 5.18 -4.90 -14.73
C THR A 19 6.48 -4.81 -13.92
N PRO A 20 7.50 -5.66 -14.19
CA PRO A 20 8.78 -5.58 -13.50
C PRO A 20 9.37 -4.16 -13.50
N ARG A 21 9.28 -3.45 -14.63
CA ARG A 21 9.76 -2.08 -14.75
C ARG A 21 8.94 -1.07 -13.93
N GLN A 22 7.64 -1.33 -13.73
CA GLN A 22 6.81 -0.52 -12.83
C GLN A 22 7.13 -0.80 -11.36
N HIS A 23 7.53 -2.02 -10.99
CA HIS A 23 8.03 -2.28 -9.63
C HIS A 23 9.30 -1.48 -9.33
N GLU A 24 10.21 -1.33 -10.30
CA GLU A 24 11.39 -0.48 -10.14
C GLU A 24 11.01 1.00 -9.96
N VAL A 25 10.04 1.50 -10.73
CA VAL A 25 9.48 2.86 -10.54
C VAL A 25 8.90 3.02 -9.14
N LEU A 26 8.06 2.09 -8.68
CA LEU A 26 7.45 2.12 -7.35
C LEU A 26 8.52 2.09 -6.24
N ARG A 27 9.57 1.28 -6.40
CA ARG A 27 10.72 1.27 -5.50
C ARG A 27 11.40 2.64 -5.45
N ILE A 28 11.70 3.23 -6.59
CA ILE A 28 12.34 4.55 -6.66
C ILE A 28 11.49 5.62 -5.96
N ILE A 29 10.18 5.66 -6.25
CA ILE A 29 9.25 6.61 -5.62
C ILE A 29 9.23 6.40 -4.09
N ARG A 30 9.15 5.14 -3.63
CA ARG A 30 9.19 4.83 -2.20
C ARG A 30 10.50 5.28 -1.55
N ASP A 31 11.63 5.02 -2.18
CA ASP A 31 12.94 5.29 -1.59
C ASP A 31 13.26 6.80 -1.55
N HIS A 32 12.64 7.62 -2.43
CA HIS A 32 12.84 9.08 -2.49
C HIS A 32 11.69 9.91 -1.91
N GLN A 33 10.54 9.29 -1.62
CA GLN A 33 9.29 9.89 -1.14
C GLN A 33 8.61 10.87 -2.12
N ASN A 34 9.34 11.89 -2.59
CA ASN A 34 8.87 12.89 -3.55
C ASN A 34 9.89 13.03 -4.68
N ILE A 35 9.51 12.63 -5.90
CA ILE A 35 10.44 12.59 -7.03
C ILE A 35 9.76 12.99 -8.35
N THR A 36 10.50 13.64 -9.24
CA THR A 36 10.00 14.06 -10.55
C THR A 36 10.13 12.94 -11.59
N ARG A 37 9.34 13.01 -12.68
CA ARG A 37 9.52 12.08 -13.82
C ARG A 37 10.91 12.16 -14.46
N ALA A 38 11.55 13.34 -14.42
CA ALA A 38 12.89 13.53 -14.94
C ALA A 38 13.94 12.76 -14.11
N GLU A 39 13.86 12.86 -12.78
CA GLU A 39 14.74 12.14 -11.86
C GLU A 39 14.51 10.63 -11.92
N ILE A 40 13.25 10.17 -12.00
CA ILE A 40 12.94 8.76 -12.26
C ILE A 40 13.61 8.28 -13.56
N GLY A 41 13.55 9.09 -14.62
CA GLY A 41 14.18 8.78 -15.91
C GLY A 41 15.70 8.67 -15.82
N ALA A 42 16.35 9.55 -15.06
CA ALA A 42 17.78 9.49 -14.81
C ALA A 42 18.18 8.22 -14.05
N LEU A 43 17.44 7.87 -12.99
CA LEU A 43 17.72 6.69 -12.16
C LEU A 43 17.45 5.37 -12.90
N LEU A 44 16.41 5.31 -13.74
CA LEU A 44 16.05 4.12 -14.53
C LEU A 44 16.76 4.04 -15.87
N GLN A 45 17.58 5.04 -16.24
CA GLN A 45 18.14 5.18 -17.59
C GLN A 45 17.04 5.06 -18.67
N ALA A 46 15.91 5.73 -18.45
CA ALA A 46 14.71 5.64 -19.28
C ALA A 46 14.39 7.00 -19.92
N SER A 47 13.85 6.98 -21.14
CA SER A 47 13.41 8.23 -21.78
C SER A 47 12.15 8.79 -21.10
N ALA A 48 11.92 10.10 -21.25
CA ALA A 48 10.72 10.77 -20.70
C ALA A 48 9.40 10.10 -21.17
N SER A 49 9.36 9.63 -22.42
CA SER A 49 8.21 8.89 -22.97
C SER A 49 7.98 7.55 -22.27
N GLN A 50 9.05 6.85 -21.89
CA GLN A 50 8.96 5.59 -21.17
C GLN A 50 8.51 5.82 -19.73
N VAL A 51 9.07 6.80 -19.02
CA VAL A 51 8.65 7.12 -17.64
C VAL A 51 7.18 7.51 -17.60
N SER A 52 6.72 8.32 -18.56
CA SER A 52 5.29 8.70 -18.66
C SER A 52 4.39 7.48 -18.84
N ARG A 53 4.79 6.54 -19.72
CA ARG A 53 4.05 5.29 -19.95
C ARG A 53 4.02 4.38 -18.72
N LEU A 54 5.11 4.34 -17.94
CA LEU A 54 5.19 3.50 -16.75
C LEU A 54 4.37 4.07 -15.59
N THR A 55 4.40 5.39 -15.42
CA THR A 55 3.74 6.10 -14.30
C THR A 55 2.24 6.29 -14.52
N ALA A 56 1.77 6.48 -15.76
CA ALA A 56 0.36 6.75 -16.04
C ALA A 56 -0.61 5.67 -15.48
N PRO A 57 -0.37 4.36 -15.66
CA PRO A 57 -1.24 3.34 -15.05
C PRO A 57 -1.18 3.28 -13.52
N LEU A 58 -0.05 3.68 -12.91
CA LEU A 58 0.10 3.72 -11.45
C LEU A 58 -0.70 4.89 -10.85
N ILE A 59 -0.71 6.02 -11.56
CA ILE A 59 -1.52 7.20 -11.22
C ILE A 59 -3.01 6.91 -11.41
N ALA A 60 -3.39 6.31 -12.55
CA ALA A 60 -4.78 5.97 -12.85
C ALA A 60 -5.42 5.06 -11.80
N ARG A 61 -4.62 4.17 -11.18
CA ARG A 61 -5.07 3.26 -10.11
C ARG A 61 -4.90 3.83 -8.70
N ARG A 62 -4.46 5.08 -8.59
CA ARG A 62 -4.24 5.79 -7.33
C ARG A 62 -3.26 5.07 -6.40
N VAL A 63 -2.25 4.41 -6.97
CA VAL A 63 -1.10 3.85 -6.24
C VAL A 63 -0.01 4.92 -6.11
N VAL A 64 0.08 5.79 -7.11
CA VAL A 64 0.96 6.97 -7.14
C VAL A 64 0.09 8.22 -7.25
N THR A 65 0.48 9.28 -6.55
CA THR A 65 -0.17 10.60 -6.63
C THR A 65 0.78 11.61 -7.25
N VAL A 66 0.20 12.68 -7.82
CA VAL A 66 0.94 13.79 -8.39
C VAL A 66 0.62 15.04 -7.58
N GLU A 67 1.65 15.64 -6.99
CA GLU A 67 1.55 16.92 -6.29
C GLU A 67 2.22 18.00 -7.14
N HIS A 68 1.52 19.10 -7.38
CA HIS A 68 2.08 20.26 -8.07
C HIS A 68 2.81 21.14 -7.05
N ARG A 69 4.10 21.40 -7.25
CA ARG A 69 4.80 22.42 -6.46
C ARG A 69 4.39 23.82 -6.94
N LEU A 70 4.06 24.71 -6.02
CA LEU A 70 3.81 26.13 -6.29
C LEU A 70 5.09 26.83 -6.82
N PRO A 71 4.94 27.89 -7.64
CA PRO A 71 6.01 28.48 -8.45
C PRO A 71 6.90 29.42 -7.62
N HIS A 72 7.71 28.88 -6.71
CA HIS A 72 8.72 29.66 -5.97
C HIS A 72 10.15 29.45 -6.49
N ALA A 73 10.30 28.80 -7.63
CA ALA A 73 11.53 28.80 -8.41
C ALA A 73 11.17 29.15 -9.85
N GLU A 74 11.83 30.16 -10.40
CA GLU A 74 11.71 30.55 -11.81
C GLU A 74 11.84 29.30 -12.70
N GLY A 75 10.75 28.91 -13.39
CA GLY A 75 10.69 27.67 -14.17
C GLY A 75 9.27 27.15 -14.43
N ARG A 76 9.15 26.12 -15.27
CA ARG A 76 7.89 25.41 -15.52
C ARG A 76 7.51 24.64 -14.24
N PRO A 77 6.26 24.71 -13.76
CA PRO A 77 5.81 23.90 -12.62
C PRO A 77 6.17 22.43 -12.80
N THR A 78 6.86 21.86 -11.82
CA THR A 78 7.31 20.46 -11.87
C THR A 78 6.38 19.60 -11.03
N GLU A 79 5.90 18.51 -11.63
CA GLU A 79 5.10 17.48 -10.97
C GLU A 79 5.99 16.58 -10.10
N LEU A 80 5.63 16.44 -8.82
CA LEU A 80 6.22 15.48 -7.89
C LEU A 80 5.34 14.25 -7.79
N LEU A 81 5.96 13.08 -7.84
CA LEU A 81 5.31 11.79 -7.69
C LEU A 81 5.66 11.22 -6.31
N SER A 82 4.63 10.72 -5.63
CA SER A 82 4.72 10.04 -4.32
C SER A 82 3.77 8.84 -4.30
N LEU A 83 3.96 7.90 -3.37
CA LEU A 83 2.96 6.85 -3.14
C LEU A 83 1.69 7.46 -2.54
N ALA A 84 0.53 6.92 -2.91
CA ALA A 84 -0.74 7.39 -2.36
C ALA A 84 -0.88 7.00 -0.88
N GLY A 85 -1.17 7.98 -0.02
CA GLY A 85 -1.27 7.77 1.43
C GLY A 85 -2.68 7.47 1.95
N ASP A 86 -3.69 7.65 1.10
CA ASP A 86 -5.10 7.78 1.49
C ASP A 86 -6.07 6.93 0.62
N THR A 87 -5.54 6.01 -0.18
CA THR A 87 -6.33 5.27 -1.18
C THR A 87 -6.42 3.78 -0.93
N HIS A 88 -5.32 3.19 -0.47
CA HIS A 88 -5.16 1.75 -0.32
C HIS A 88 -4.31 1.45 0.91
N TYR A 89 -4.64 0.33 1.56
CA TYR A 89 -4.02 -0.09 2.81
C TYR A 89 -3.65 -1.56 2.76
N VAL A 90 -2.71 -1.96 3.60
CA VAL A 90 -2.29 -3.35 3.77
C VAL A 90 -2.20 -3.71 5.24
N VAL A 91 -2.43 -4.97 5.58
CA VAL A 91 -2.28 -5.48 6.94
C VAL A 91 -1.00 -6.29 7.07
N GLY A 92 -0.09 -5.82 7.90
CA GLY A 92 1.07 -6.58 8.36
C GLY A 92 0.71 -7.35 9.63
N ILE A 93 1.13 -8.61 9.72
CA ILE A 93 0.97 -9.43 10.93
C ILE A 93 2.35 -9.93 11.37
N ASP A 94 2.70 -9.71 12.63
CA ASP A 94 3.81 -10.37 13.31
C ASP A 94 3.27 -11.45 14.27
N VAL A 95 3.76 -12.68 14.12
CA VAL A 95 3.27 -13.86 14.84
C VAL A 95 4.38 -14.45 15.69
N GLY A 96 4.55 -13.89 16.88
CA GLY A 96 5.46 -14.42 17.90
C GLY A 96 4.81 -15.49 18.78
N GLY A 97 5.66 -16.20 19.55
CA GLY A 97 5.23 -17.22 20.51
C GLY A 97 4.68 -16.68 21.84
N LEU A 98 4.84 -15.38 22.10
CA LEU A 98 4.38 -14.70 23.33
C LEU A 98 3.55 -13.45 23.04
N ALA A 99 3.71 -12.89 21.85
CA ALA A 99 3.00 -11.72 21.39
C ALA A 99 2.66 -11.89 19.91
N GLN A 100 1.52 -11.36 19.51
CA GLN A 100 1.13 -11.22 18.12
C GLN A 100 0.69 -9.78 17.90
N GLU A 101 1.04 -9.22 16.76
CA GLU A 101 0.70 -7.86 16.38
C GLU A 101 0.13 -7.84 14.97
N ALA A 102 -0.90 -7.02 14.76
CA ALA A 102 -1.39 -6.67 13.44
C ALA A 102 -1.38 -5.15 13.31
N VAL A 103 -0.80 -4.66 12.22
CA VAL A 103 -0.75 -3.24 11.86
C VAL A 103 -1.40 -3.04 10.51
N VAL A 104 -2.16 -1.97 10.37
CA VAL A 104 -2.69 -1.48 9.10
C VAL A 104 -1.81 -0.33 8.67
N THR A 105 -1.24 -0.40 7.46
CA THR A 105 -0.42 0.69 6.91
C THR A 105 -0.99 1.19 5.60
N ASN A 106 -0.75 2.46 5.30
CA ASN A 106 -0.94 2.99 3.94
C ASN A 106 0.22 2.53 3.02
N LEU A 107 0.19 2.91 1.73
CA LEU A 107 1.26 2.54 0.80
C LEU A 107 2.60 3.25 1.06
N ARG A 108 2.61 4.33 1.84
CA ARG A 108 3.85 5.01 2.29
C ARG A 108 4.52 4.28 3.45
N GLY A 109 3.80 3.37 4.12
CA GLY A 109 4.26 2.63 5.30
C GLY A 109 3.83 3.26 6.63
N ASP A 110 3.01 4.32 6.61
CA ASP A 110 2.49 4.92 7.83
C ASP A 110 1.46 4.00 8.48
N VAL A 111 1.61 3.74 9.79
CA VAL A 111 0.66 2.93 10.55
C VAL A 111 -0.59 3.75 10.85
N VAL A 112 -1.74 3.30 10.34
CA VAL A 112 -3.05 3.93 10.54
C VAL A 112 -3.91 3.17 11.55
N GLY A 113 -3.55 1.95 11.91
CA GLY A 113 -4.20 1.19 12.99
C GLY A 113 -3.34 0.03 13.47
N ALA A 114 -3.53 -0.36 14.72
CA ALA A 114 -2.78 -1.47 15.31
C ALA A 114 -3.59 -2.21 16.38
N ALA A 115 -3.36 -3.52 16.46
CA ALA A 115 -3.84 -4.36 17.53
C ALA A 115 -2.76 -5.35 17.94
N HIS A 116 -2.64 -5.60 19.23
CA HIS A 116 -1.72 -6.60 19.77
C HIS A 116 -2.47 -7.61 20.64
N ARG A 117 -1.89 -8.79 20.80
CA ARG A 117 -2.32 -9.81 21.75
C ARG A 117 -1.09 -10.41 22.42
N THR A 118 -1.13 -10.55 23.74
CA THR A 118 -0.07 -11.18 24.53
C THR A 118 -0.55 -12.51 25.12
N GLY A 119 0.39 -13.42 25.38
CA GLY A 119 0.12 -14.74 25.95
C GLY A 119 0.46 -15.86 24.97
N SER A 120 0.48 -17.11 25.47
CA SER A 120 0.77 -18.26 24.62
C SER A 120 -0.31 -18.43 23.55
N PRO A 121 0.08 -18.63 22.27
CA PRO A 121 -0.84 -19.00 21.21
C PRO A 121 -1.68 -20.21 21.62
N ALA A 122 -2.94 -20.23 21.18
CA ALA A 122 -3.76 -21.41 21.31
C ALA A 122 -3.05 -22.63 20.71
N ARG A 123 -3.26 -23.82 21.29
CA ARG A 123 -2.53 -25.03 20.85
C ARG A 123 -3.08 -25.64 19.57
N SER A 124 -4.31 -25.32 19.20
CA SER A 124 -4.95 -25.82 17.98
C SER A 124 -4.75 -24.84 16.83
N ARG A 125 -4.55 -25.39 15.62
CA ARG A 125 -4.38 -24.60 14.41
C ARG A 125 -5.58 -23.70 14.12
N SER A 126 -6.79 -24.18 14.35
CA SER A 126 -8.03 -23.40 14.17
C SER A 126 -8.04 -22.17 15.07
N SER A 127 -7.80 -22.34 16.38
CA SER A 127 -7.82 -21.22 17.32
C SER A 127 -6.69 -20.21 17.11
N ILE A 128 -5.55 -20.63 16.53
CA ILE A 128 -4.52 -19.69 16.08
C ILE A 128 -5.05 -18.84 14.93
N ILE A 129 -5.64 -19.46 13.91
CA ILE A 129 -6.19 -18.74 12.74
C ILE A 129 -7.30 -17.80 13.18
N ASP A 130 -8.26 -18.26 14.00
CA ASP A 130 -9.35 -17.43 14.52
C ASP A 130 -8.79 -16.23 15.30
N GLY A 131 -7.78 -16.45 16.14
CA GLY A 131 -7.12 -15.39 16.88
C GLY A 131 -6.38 -14.37 16.00
N LEU A 132 -5.85 -14.78 14.84
CA LEU A 132 -5.25 -13.88 13.86
C LEU A 132 -6.31 -13.08 13.10
N VAL A 133 -7.42 -13.72 12.70
CA VAL A 133 -8.56 -13.03 12.07
C VAL A 133 -9.11 -11.95 13.00
N ASP A 134 -9.34 -12.27 14.27
CA ASP A 134 -9.77 -11.31 15.28
C ASP A 134 -8.77 -10.16 15.47
N LEU A 135 -7.46 -10.45 15.38
CA LEU A 135 -6.42 -9.43 15.52
C LEU A 135 -6.43 -8.46 14.34
N VAL A 136 -6.56 -8.98 13.11
CA VAL A 136 -6.70 -8.19 11.89
C VAL A 136 -7.96 -7.33 11.94
N ASP A 137 -9.09 -7.91 12.31
CA ASP A 137 -10.37 -7.18 12.38
C ASP A 137 -10.32 -6.06 13.43
N ARG A 138 -9.65 -6.27 14.57
CA ARG A 138 -9.40 -5.20 15.55
C ARG A 138 -8.48 -4.10 15.03
N ALA A 139 -7.44 -4.46 14.27
CA ALA A 139 -6.53 -3.47 13.71
C ALA A 139 -7.24 -2.57 12.67
N ILE A 140 -8.02 -3.18 11.77
CA ILE A 140 -8.86 -2.47 10.78
C ILE A 140 -9.94 -1.64 11.47
N GLY A 141 -10.61 -2.18 12.48
CA GLY A 141 -11.65 -1.46 13.22
C GLY A 141 -11.13 -0.20 13.93
N LYS A 142 -9.83 -0.15 14.27
CA LYS A 142 -9.18 1.01 14.90
C LYS A 142 -8.63 2.02 13.91
N SER A 143 -8.51 1.69 12.62
CA SER A 143 -7.91 2.58 11.62
C SER A 143 -8.89 3.53 10.95
N GLU A 144 -10.19 3.42 11.23
CA GLU A 144 -11.25 4.25 10.62
C GLU A 144 -11.27 4.24 9.08
N ILE A 145 -10.69 3.20 8.46
CA ILE A 145 -10.65 3.05 7.00
C ILE A 145 -11.77 2.12 6.49
N PRO A 146 -12.22 2.30 5.24
CA PRO A 146 -13.10 1.33 4.59
C PRO A 146 -12.37 -0.01 4.35
N ARG A 147 -12.98 -1.13 4.76
CA ARG A 147 -12.36 -2.47 4.62
C ARG A 147 -12.08 -2.83 3.16
N GLU A 148 -12.89 -2.33 2.24
CA GLU A 148 -12.73 -2.51 0.79
C GLU A 148 -11.47 -1.88 0.20
N GLN A 149 -10.81 -0.97 0.94
CA GLN A 149 -9.53 -0.35 0.55
C GLN A 149 -8.32 -1.14 1.08
N VAL A 150 -8.55 -2.18 1.88
CA VAL A 150 -7.49 -3.09 2.33
C VAL A 150 -7.22 -4.09 1.20
N LEU A 151 -6.03 -4.02 0.62
CA LEU A 151 -5.64 -4.82 -0.54
C LEU A 151 -5.23 -6.24 -0.15
N GLY A 152 -4.63 -6.42 1.04
CA GLY A 152 -4.15 -7.70 1.52
C GLY A 152 -3.58 -7.62 2.92
#